data_AF-A0A927RQ62-F1
#
_entry.id   AF-A0A927RQ62-F1
#
_cell.length_a   1.000
_cell.length_b   1.000
_cell.length_c   1.000
_cell.angle_alpha   90.00
_cell.angle_beta   90.00
_cell.angle_gamma   90.00
#
_symmetry.space_group_name_H-M   'P 1'
#
loop_
_entity.id
_entity.type
_entity.pdbx_description
1 polymer ?
#
loop_
_entity_poly.entity_id
_entity_poly.type
_entity_poly.pdbx_seq_one_letter_code
_entity_poly.pdbx_strand_id
1 'polypeptide(L)'
;MKRFKNDWILYLIISILSIALGIVLIVNNYKIGLDILNIVIAVLLLVYLGLVVVPVLRRKTGSIQVLTIVELVIICIIAIGLVLQQFKVFNIVGSCKIIGLVLWIRAVVELFRAYFYRGKESSFKYPMWYFCVILLLITLGTYMFAAPFFTDTQVVLTLAISLFILAAILIILSIIFIPKSKKKKTNKKSKKS
;
A
#
# COMPACT_ATOMS: atom_id res chain seq x y z
N MET A 1 -19.04 3.72 13.58
CA MET A 1 -17.73 3.48 14.24
C MET A 1 -17.82 2.85 15.65
N LYS A 2 -18.79 1.96 15.98
CA LYS A 2 -18.81 1.27 17.29
C LYS A 2 -18.06 -0.08 17.34
N ARG A 3 -17.67 -0.66 16.19
CA ARG A 3 -17.13 -2.04 16.10
C ARG A 3 -15.70 -2.17 16.67
N PHE A 4 -14.81 -1.22 16.37
CA PHE A 4 -13.38 -1.27 16.74
C PHE A 4 -13.06 -1.18 18.24
N LYS A 5 -14.05 -0.97 19.11
CA LYS A 5 -13.82 -0.74 20.56
C LYS A 5 -13.47 -2.02 21.35
N ASN A 6 -13.62 -3.19 20.75
CA ASN A 6 -13.24 -4.49 21.33
C ASN A 6 -12.01 -5.13 20.67
N ASP A 7 -11.47 -4.54 19.60
CA ASP A 7 -10.47 -5.17 18.73
C ASP A 7 -9.01 -5.01 19.26
N TRP A 8 -8.85 -4.66 20.54
CA TRP A 8 -7.54 -4.47 21.19
C TRP A 8 -6.63 -5.71 21.08
N ILE A 9 -7.22 -6.90 21.10
CA ILE A 9 -6.54 -8.19 20.88
C ILE A 9 -5.99 -8.29 19.45
N LEU A 10 -6.78 -7.86 18.44
CA LEU A 10 -6.33 -7.86 17.04
C LEU A 10 -5.17 -6.87 16.85
N TYR A 11 -5.22 -5.68 17.46
CA TYR A 11 -4.11 -4.72 17.41
C TYR A 11 -2.83 -5.29 18.05
N LEU A 12 -2.94 -6.04 19.16
CA LEU A 12 -1.81 -6.74 19.76
C LEU A 12 -1.24 -7.86 18.87
N ILE A 13 -2.09 -8.71 18.31
CA ILE A 13 -1.66 -9.80 17.41
C ILE A 13 -0.95 -9.23 16.18
N ILE A 14 -1.52 -8.21 15.54
CA ILE A 14 -0.91 -7.55 14.37
C ILE A 14 0.42 -6.87 14.76
N SER A 15 0.52 -6.27 15.95
CA SER A 15 1.78 -5.71 16.44
C SER A 15 2.86 -6.76 16.66
N ILE A 16 2.53 -7.90 17.28
CA ILE A 16 3.49 -9.00 17.53
C ILE A 16 3.98 -9.56 16.20
N LEU A 17 3.08 -9.77 15.24
CA LEU A 17 3.42 -10.18 13.88
C LEU A 17 4.31 -9.15 13.17
N SER A 18 4.03 -7.85 13.32
CA SER A 18 4.83 -6.77 12.72
C SER A 18 6.24 -6.71 13.29
N ILE A 19 6.41 -6.91 14.60
CA ILE A 19 7.71 -7.01 15.28
C ILE A 19 8.48 -8.24 14.78
N ALA A 20 7.83 -9.41 14.72
CA ALA A 20 8.46 -10.63 14.24
C ALA A 20 8.94 -10.49 12.79
N LEU A 21 8.11 -9.92 11.90
CA LEU A 21 8.49 -9.60 10.52
C LEU A 21 9.66 -8.60 10.46
N GLY A 22 9.62 -7.52 11.25
CA GLY A 22 10.71 -6.54 11.32
C GLY A 22 12.05 -7.15 11.77
N ILE A 23 12.02 -8.07 12.73
CA ILE A 23 13.21 -8.82 13.18
C ILE A 23 13.72 -9.73 12.06
N VAL A 24 12.83 -10.49 11.40
CA VAL A 24 13.21 -11.39 10.29
C VAL A 24 13.86 -10.61 9.14
N LEU A 25 13.33 -9.44 8.77
CA LEU A 25 13.89 -8.57 7.73
C LEU A 25 15.30 -8.05 8.05
N ILE A 26 15.65 -7.87 9.33
CA ILE A 26 16.97 -7.37 9.76
C ILE A 26 17.97 -8.52 9.95
N VAL A 27 17.55 -9.59 10.64
CA VAL A 27 18.46 -10.67 11.09
C VAL A 27 18.69 -11.69 9.99
N ASN A 28 17.67 -12.04 9.21
CA ASN A 28 17.72 -13.19 8.32
C ASN A 28 18.13 -12.76 6.91
N ASN A 29 19.45 -12.59 6.73
CA ASN A 29 20.20 -12.58 5.46
C ASN A 29 19.50 -11.88 4.28
N TYR A 30 19.94 -10.66 3.94
CA TYR A 30 19.33 -9.69 3.02
C TYR A 30 18.50 -10.22 1.82
N LYS A 31 18.90 -11.34 1.19
CA LYS A 31 18.13 -12.07 0.16
C LYS A 31 16.68 -12.40 0.59
N ILE A 32 16.46 -12.89 1.81
CA ILE A 32 15.12 -13.25 2.30
C ILE A 32 14.28 -11.98 2.53
N GLY A 33 14.92 -10.89 2.97
CA GLY A 33 14.27 -9.57 3.06
C GLY A 33 13.82 -9.03 1.70
N LEU A 34 14.61 -9.27 0.65
CA LEU A 34 14.27 -8.98 -0.75
C LEU A 34 13.04 -9.78 -1.23
N ASP A 35 13.00 -11.10 -0.95
CA ASP A 35 11.87 -11.94 -1.33
C ASP A 35 10.57 -11.50 -0.63
N ILE A 36 10.64 -11.19 0.67
CA ILE A 36 9.51 -10.64 1.43
C ILE A 36 9.09 -9.27 0.87
N LEU A 37 10.04 -8.39 0.54
CA LEU A 37 9.75 -7.08 -0.05
C LEU A 37 9.02 -7.22 -1.40
N ASN A 38 9.44 -8.16 -2.25
CA ASN A 38 8.78 -8.45 -3.53
C ASN A 38 7.33 -8.93 -3.34
N ILE A 39 7.07 -9.79 -2.34
CA ILE A 39 5.70 -10.20 -1.95
C ILE A 39 4.89 -8.99 -1.49
N VAL A 40 5.44 -8.16 -0.61
CA VAL A 40 4.76 -6.97 -0.07
C VAL A 40 4.39 -6.00 -1.19
N ILE A 41 5.30 -5.74 -2.14
CA ILE A 41 5.01 -4.89 -3.30
C ILE A 41 3.94 -5.53 -4.20
N ALA A 42 4.01 -6.83 -4.48
CA ALA A 42 2.97 -7.52 -5.27
C ALA A 42 1.59 -7.42 -4.62
N VAL A 43 1.49 -7.61 -3.29
CA VAL A 43 0.23 -7.43 -2.53
C VAL A 43 -0.25 -5.99 -2.59
N LEU A 44 0.62 -5.00 -2.43
CA LEU A 44 0.26 -3.58 -2.56
C LEU A 44 -0.26 -3.23 -3.96
N LEU A 45 0.33 -3.80 -5.02
CA LEU A 45 -0.16 -3.65 -6.39
C LEU A 45 -1.54 -4.29 -6.61
N LEU A 46 -1.79 -5.47 -6.05
CA LEU A 46 -3.11 -6.11 -6.10
C LEU A 46 -4.17 -5.31 -5.32
N VAL A 47 -3.83 -4.77 -4.15
CA VAL A 47 -4.71 -3.87 -3.38
C VAL A 47 -4.99 -2.59 -4.16
N TYR A 48 -3.98 -2.00 -4.80
CA TYR A 48 -4.12 -0.83 -5.67
C TYR A 48 -5.07 -1.12 -6.85
N LEU A 49 -4.89 -2.25 -7.54
CA LEU A 49 -5.78 -2.66 -8.63
C LEU A 49 -7.23 -2.80 -8.15
N GLY A 50 -7.45 -3.51 -7.03
CA GLY A 50 -8.78 -3.76 -6.48
C GLY A 50 -9.50 -2.51 -5.95
N LEU A 51 -8.77 -1.57 -5.31
CA LEU A 51 -9.36 -0.39 -4.69
C LEU A 51 -9.37 0.87 -5.56
N VAL A 52 -8.45 1.00 -6.53
CA VAL A 52 -8.29 2.20 -7.35
C VAL A 52 -8.69 1.95 -8.81
N VAL A 53 -8.17 0.89 -9.44
CA VAL A 53 -8.34 0.66 -10.88
C VAL A 53 -9.71 0.04 -11.20
N VAL A 54 -10.11 -1.01 -10.49
CA VAL A 54 -11.41 -1.70 -10.70
C VAL A 54 -12.62 -0.77 -10.50
N PRO A 55 -12.69 0.11 -9.48
CA PRO A 55 -13.82 1.04 -9.33
C PRO A 55 -13.88 2.11 -10.42
N VAL A 56 -12.74 2.51 -11.01
CA VAL A 56 -12.69 3.41 -12.16
C VAL A 56 -13.17 2.69 -13.42
N LEU A 57 -12.71 1.46 -13.64
CA LEU A 57 -13.13 0.60 -14.76
C LEU A 57 -14.65 0.39 -14.80
N ARG A 58 -15.28 0.18 -13.63
CA ARG A 58 -16.74 0.03 -13.52
C ARG A 58 -17.55 1.32 -13.74
N ARG A 59 -16.92 2.50 -13.64
CA ARG A 59 -17.59 3.83 -13.69
C ARG A 59 -17.36 4.60 -14.99
N LYS A 60 -16.44 4.15 -15.85
CA LYS A 60 -16.04 4.87 -17.07
C LYS A 60 -16.23 3.97 -18.29
N THR A 61 -16.68 4.56 -19.39
CA THR A 61 -16.97 3.87 -20.65
C THR A 61 -16.19 4.48 -21.81
N GLY A 62 -16.03 3.74 -22.92
CA GLY A 62 -15.30 4.19 -24.10
C GLY A 62 -13.78 4.24 -23.90
N SER A 63 -13.08 5.18 -24.55
CA SER A 63 -11.62 5.21 -24.62
C SER A 63 -10.92 5.22 -23.25
N ILE A 64 -11.52 5.85 -22.23
CA ILE A 64 -10.99 5.87 -20.85
C ILE A 64 -11.05 4.48 -20.21
N GLN A 65 -12.08 3.69 -20.53
CA GLN A 65 -12.24 2.31 -20.08
C GLN A 65 -11.12 1.44 -20.66
N VAL A 66 -10.88 1.52 -21.97
CA VAL A 66 -9.80 0.79 -22.66
C VAL A 66 -8.44 1.12 -22.04
N LEU A 67 -8.15 2.40 -21.79
CA LEU A 67 -6.91 2.82 -21.15
C LEU A 67 -6.73 2.23 -19.74
N THR A 68 -7.82 2.15 -18.97
CA THR A 68 -7.83 1.58 -17.61
C THR A 68 -7.73 0.04 -17.64
N ILE A 69 -8.15 -0.62 -18.73
CA ILE A 69 -7.88 -2.06 -18.95
C ILE A 69 -6.39 -2.29 -19.23
N VAL A 70 -5.78 -1.47 -20.11
CA VAL A 70 -4.35 -1.57 -20.41
C VAL A 70 -3.50 -1.34 -19.16
N GLU A 71 -3.84 -0.31 -18.37
CA GLU A 71 -3.26 -0.07 -17.03
C GLU A 71 -3.33 -1.32 -16.13
N LEU A 72 -4.53 -1.92 -16.02
CA LEU A 72 -4.78 -3.10 -15.20
C LEU A 72 -3.93 -4.29 -15.66
N VAL A 73 -3.89 -4.57 -16.97
CA VAL A 73 -3.14 -5.70 -17.53
C VAL A 73 -1.64 -5.56 -17.27
N ILE A 74 -1.06 -4.38 -17.50
CA ILE A 74 0.37 -4.17 -17.28
C ILE A 74 0.73 -4.33 -15.79
N ILE A 75 -0.06 -3.75 -14.88
CA ILE A 75 0.19 -3.86 -13.44
C ILE A 75 -0.03 -5.31 -12.93
N CYS A 76 -1.00 -6.05 -13.49
CA CYS A 76 -1.15 -7.49 -13.23
C CYS A 76 0.11 -8.28 -13.64
N ILE A 77 0.68 -8.02 -14.83
CA ILE A 77 1.90 -8.70 -15.30
C ILE A 77 3.08 -8.41 -14.37
N ILE A 78 3.23 -7.16 -13.91
CA ILE A 78 4.27 -6.76 -12.94
C ILE A 78 4.08 -7.49 -11.60
N ALA A 79 2.86 -7.54 -11.07
CA ALA A 79 2.56 -8.22 -9.81
C ALA A 79 2.79 -9.74 -9.89
N ILE A 80 2.42 -10.38 -11.01
CA ILE A 80 2.70 -11.79 -11.27
C ILE A 80 4.22 -12.02 -11.36
N GLY A 81 4.93 -11.18 -12.10
CA GLY A 81 6.39 -11.28 -12.24
C GLY A 81 7.14 -11.19 -10.92
N LEU A 82 6.72 -10.29 -10.01
CA LEU A 82 7.25 -10.19 -8.64
C LEU A 82 7.07 -11.47 -7.80
N VAL A 83 5.98 -12.20 -8.00
CA VAL A 83 5.75 -13.48 -7.33
C VAL A 83 6.60 -14.58 -7.99
N LEU A 84 6.66 -14.62 -9.33
CA LEU A 84 7.45 -15.60 -10.09
C LEU A 84 8.97 -15.45 -9.91
N GLN A 85 9.46 -14.29 -9.48
CA GLN A 85 10.86 -14.05 -9.15
C GLN A 85 11.38 -14.95 -8.02
N GLN A 86 10.54 -15.33 -7.06
CA GLN A 86 10.89 -16.28 -5.98
C GLN A 86 11.23 -17.67 -6.52
N PHE A 87 10.60 -18.08 -7.63
CA PHE A 87 10.88 -19.31 -8.35
C PHE A 87 12.06 -19.18 -9.33
N LYS A 88 12.77 -18.04 -9.34
CA LYS A 88 13.90 -17.69 -10.23
C LYS A 88 13.55 -17.73 -11.73
N VAL A 89 12.27 -17.67 -12.10
CA VAL A 89 11.81 -17.73 -13.51
C VAL A 89 12.09 -16.42 -14.24
N PHE A 90 11.99 -15.28 -13.54
CA PHE A 90 12.31 -13.95 -14.05
C PHE A 90 13.09 -13.15 -13.01
N ASN A 91 14.08 -12.37 -13.44
CA ASN A 91 14.83 -11.47 -12.57
C ASN A 91 14.38 -10.02 -12.81
N ILE A 92 13.43 -9.52 -12.01
CA ILE A 92 12.99 -8.13 -12.08
C ILE A 92 13.90 -7.29 -11.20
N VAL A 93 14.47 -6.24 -11.78
CA VAL A 93 15.55 -5.45 -11.17
C VAL A 93 14.98 -4.22 -10.45
N GLY A 94 15.15 -4.18 -9.13
CA GLY A 94 14.94 -2.98 -8.32
C GLY A 94 13.49 -2.73 -7.90
N SER A 95 13.19 -2.92 -6.62
CA SER A 95 11.90 -2.56 -6.01
C SER A 95 11.57 -1.08 -6.24
N CYS A 96 12.57 -0.19 -6.15
CA CYS A 96 12.41 1.24 -6.43
C CYS A 96 12.02 1.51 -7.91
N LYS A 97 12.61 0.76 -8.86
CA LYS A 97 12.28 0.88 -10.29
C LYS A 97 10.86 0.44 -10.59
N ILE A 98 10.40 -0.65 -9.97
CA ILE A 98 9.04 -1.16 -10.13
C ILE A 98 8.00 -0.14 -9.64
N ILE A 99 8.25 0.48 -8.48
CA ILE A 99 7.39 1.56 -7.95
C ILE A 99 7.39 2.76 -8.91
N GLY A 100 8.55 3.18 -9.40
CA GLY A 100 8.68 4.26 -10.39
C GLY A 100 7.91 3.99 -11.68
N LEU A 101 7.99 2.77 -12.21
CA LEU A 101 7.29 2.35 -13.42
C LEU A 101 5.77 2.29 -13.24
N VAL A 102 5.28 1.83 -12.08
CA VAL A 102 3.83 1.84 -11.77
C VAL A 102 3.31 3.28 -11.61
N LEU A 103 4.05 4.16 -10.94
CA LEU A 103 3.73 5.59 -10.86
C LEU A 103 3.70 6.24 -12.25
N TRP A 104 4.66 5.91 -13.11
CA TRP A 104 4.73 6.42 -14.48
C TRP A 104 3.51 5.97 -15.32
N ILE A 105 3.18 4.67 -15.32
CA ILE A 105 1.98 4.15 -16.01
C ILE A 105 0.74 4.90 -15.54
N ARG A 106 0.56 5.05 -14.21
CA ARG A 106 -0.59 5.78 -13.67
C ARG A 106 -0.66 7.21 -14.16
N ALA A 107 0.46 7.92 -14.13
CA ALA A 107 0.52 9.32 -14.52
C ALA A 107 0.22 9.51 -16.02
N VAL A 108 0.72 8.62 -16.88
CA VAL A 108 0.39 8.57 -18.31
C VAL A 108 -1.10 8.32 -18.54
N VAL A 109 -1.72 7.39 -17.81
CA VAL A 109 -3.16 7.11 -17.92
C VAL A 109 -4.01 8.31 -17.48
N GLU A 110 -3.65 9.01 -16.40
CA GLU A 110 -4.33 10.24 -15.98
C GLU A 110 -4.10 11.41 -16.97
N LEU A 111 -2.93 11.48 -17.63
CA LEU A 111 -2.64 12.48 -18.68
C LEU A 111 -3.61 12.34 -19.86
N PHE A 112 -3.72 11.12 -20.41
CA PHE A 112 -4.67 10.83 -21.48
C PHE A 112 -6.12 11.03 -21.02
N ARG A 113 -6.45 10.66 -19.78
CA ARG A 113 -7.78 10.91 -19.21
C ARG A 113 -8.11 12.40 -19.19
N ALA A 114 -7.20 13.25 -18.71
CA ALA A 114 -7.36 14.71 -18.71
C ALA A 114 -7.52 15.27 -20.13
N TYR A 115 -6.78 14.74 -21.11
CA TYR A 115 -6.94 15.08 -22.53
C TYR A 115 -8.34 14.74 -23.06
N PHE A 116 -8.83 13.50 -22.85
CA PHE A 116 -10.16 13.08 -23.31
C PHE A 116 -11.30 13.86 -22.64
N TYR A 117 -11.15 14.33 -21.40
CA TYR A 117 -12.12 15.20 -20.74
C TYR A 117 -12.17 16.63 -21.31
N ARG A 118 -11.07 17.11 -21.89
CA ARG A 118 -10.98 18.42 -22.54
C ARG A 118 -11.57 18.42 -23.97
N GLY A 119 -11.55 17.28 -24.64
CA GLY A 119 -12.05 17.12 -26.03
C GLY A 119 -13.54 16.78 -26.16
N LYS A 120 -14.20 16.35 -25.07
CA LYS A 120 -15.67 16.26 -24.99
C LYS A 120 -16.18 17.47 -24.21
N GLU A 121 -17.35 18.01 -24.57
CA GLU A 121 -18.01 19.16 -23.91
C GLU A 121 -18.52 18.85 -22.48
N SER A 122 -17.63 18.35 -21.62
CA SER A 122 -17.93 18.13 -20.21
C SER A 122 -17.63 19.41 -19.43
N SER A 123 -18.54 19.81 -18.56
CA SER A 123 -18.34 20.96 -17.65
C SER A 123 -17.21 20.76 -16.64
N PHE A 124 -16.56 19.60 -16.65
CA PHE A 124 -15.50 19.19 -15.74
C PHE A 124 -14.14 19.76 -16.17
N LYS A 125 -13.92 21.04 -15.88
CA LYS A 125 -12.60 21.67 -16.05
C LYS A 125 -11.55 20.96 -15.19
N TYR A 126 -10.67 20.19 -15.83
CA TYR A 126 -9.45 19.71 -15.18
C TYR A 126 -8.62 20.91 -14.72
N PRO A 127 -8.35 21.08 -13.41
CA PRO A 127 -7.68 22.25 -12.91
C PRO A 127 -6.18 22.18 -13.21
N MET A 128 -5.56 23.32 -13.56
CA MET A 128 -4.17 23.36 -14.03
C MET A 128 -3.17 22.78 -13.02
N TRP A 129 -3.42 22.92 -11.71
CA TRP A 129 -2.57 22.33 -10.67
C TRP A 129 -2.50 20.80 -10.77
N TYR A 130 -3.59 20.13 -11.16
CA TYR A 130 -3.61 18.67 -11.32
C TYR A 130 -2.78 18.23 -12.53
N PHE A 131 -2.74 19.03 -13.60
CA PHE A 131 -1.86 18.80 -14.73
C PHE A 131 -0.38 18.91 -14.33
N CYS A 132 -0.01 19.89 -13.50
CA CYS A 132 1.32 19.98 -12.93
C CYS A 132 1.66 18.76 -12.06
N VAL A 133 0.72 18.24 -11.26
CA VAL A 133 0.88 17.01 -10.47
C VAL A 133 1.09 15.78 -11.37
N ILE A 134 0.36 15.65 -12.48
CA ILE A 134 0.59 14.58 -13.47
C ILE A 134 2.01 14.66 -14.03
N LEU A 135 2.45 15.85 -14.48
CA LEU A 135 3.81 16.03 -15.04
C LEU A 135 4.90 15.70 -14.02
N LEU A 136 4.71 16.10 -12.76
CA LEU A 136 5.62 15.74 -11.66
C LEU A 136 5.66 14.22 -11.47
N LEU A 137 4.52 13.54 -11.44
CA LEU A 137 4.44 12.07 -11.32
C LEU A 137 5.09 11.33 -12.51
N ILE A 138 4.92 11.81 -13.75
CA ILE A 138 5.62 11.27 -14.93
C ILE A 138 7.14 11.42 -14.76
N THR A 139 7.60 12.62 -14.39
CA THR A 139 9.03 12.94 -14.25
C THR A 139 9.67 12.12 -13.13
N LEU A 140 9.01 12.05 -11.96
CA LEU A 140 9.44 11.28 -10.81
C LEU A 140 9.44 9.77 -11.09
N GLY A 141 8.40 9.24 -11.75
CA GLY A 141 8.34 7.83 -12.15
C GLY A 141 9.44 7.45 -13.13
N THR A 142 9.69 8.31 -14.15
CA THR A 142 10.79 8.14 -15.11
C THR A 142 12.14 8.17 -14.41
N TYR A 143 12.36 9.12 -13.50
CA TYR A 143 13.60 9.23 -12.74
C TYR A 143 13.81 7.99 -11.86
N MET A 144 12.82 7.58 -11.06
CA MET A 144 12.92 6.39 -10.19
C MET A 144 13.20 5.10 -10.97
N PHE A 145 12.71 5.00 -12.21
CA PHE A 145 12.98 3.85 -13.08
C PHE A 145 14.40 3.86 -13.66
N ALA A 146 14.87 5.02 -14.14
CA ALA A 146 16.20 5.18 -14.74
C ALA A 146 17.32 5.20 -13.69
N ALA A 147 17.16 6.00 -12.64
CA ALA A 147 18.12 6.27 -11.57
C ALA A 147 17.42 6.09 -10.20
N PRO A 148 17.30 4.85 -9.69
CA PRO A 148 16.62 4.61 -8.41
C PRO A 148 17.36 5.27 -7.24
N PHE A 149 16.67 6.18 -6.54
CA PHE A 149 17.21 6.91 -5.37
C PHE A 149 17.66 5.99 -4.23
N PHE A 150 16.94 4.88 -4.05
CA PHE A 150 17.20 3.90 -3.00
C PHE A 150 17.62 2.58 -3.61
N THR A 151 18.72 2.05 -3.08
CA THR A 151 19.06 0.63 -3.24
C THR A 151 17.98 -0.23 -2.57
N ASP A 152 17.76 -1.43 -3.08
CA ASP A 152 16.78 -2.36 -2.49
C ASP A 152 17.11 -2.67 -1.01
N THR A 153 18.38 -2.55 -0.60
CA THR A 153 18.83 -2.71 0.80
C THR A 153 18.27 -1.61 1.69
N GLN A 154 18.28 -0.35 1.23
CA GLN A 154 17.68 0.77 1.93
C GLN A 154 16.15 0.65 1.99
N VAL A 155 15.52 0.12 0.93
CA VAL A 155 14.07 -0.13 0.90
C VAL A 155 13.67 -1.20 1.93
N VAL A 156 14.38 -2.34 2.00
CA VAL A 156 14.14 -3.37 3.03
C VAL A 156 14.32 -2.80 4.44
N LEU A 157 15.37 -2.01 4.69
CA LEU A 157 15.62 -1.40 6.00
C LEU A 157 14.53 -0.39 6.38
N THR A 158 14.08 0.44 5.44
CA THR A 158 12.99 1.41 5.66
C THR A 158 11.67 0.69 5.92
N LEU A 159 11.40 -0.43 5.22
CA LEU A 159 10.23 -1.27 5.48
C LEU A 159 10.28 -1.85 6.91
N ALA A 160 11.42 -2.41 7.32
CA ALA A 160 11.61 -2.94 8.68
C ALA A 160 11.38 -1.86 9.76
N ILE A 161 11.98 -0.68 9.61
CA ILE A 161 11.77 0.47 10.52
C ILE A 161 10.29 0.87 10.56
N SER A 162 9.61 0.92 9.42
CA SER A 162 8.19 1.27 9.35
C SER A 162 7.28 0.25 10.07
N LEU A 163 7.63 -1.04 10.04
CA LEU A 163 6.94 -2.09 10.78
C LEU A 163 7.11 -1.95 12.29
N PHE A 164 8.30 -1.57 12.78
CA PHE A 164 8.51 -1.27 14.20
C PHE A 164 7.72 -0.03 14.66
N ILE A 165 7.66 1.01 13.84
CA ILE A 165 6.85 2.21 14.14
C ILE A 165 5.36 1.85 14.16
N LEU A 166 4.88 1.08 13.18
CA LEU A 166 3.50 0.60 13.13
C LEU A 166 3.16 -0.25 14.36
N ALA A 167 4.03 -1.17 14.74
CA ALA A 167 3.89 -1.99 15.95
C ALA A 167 3.79 -1.13 17.22
N ALA A 168 4.68 -0.14 17.39
CA ALA A 168 4.64 0.77 18.53
C ALA A 168 3.29 1.52 18.62
N ILE A 169 2.78 2.03 17.50
CA ILE A 169 1.47 2.69 17.43
C ILE A 169 0.35 1.71 17.79
N LEU A 170 0.37 0.47 17.27
CA LEU A 170 -0.64 -0.55 17.56
C LEU A 170 -0.62 -1.02 19.02
N ILE A 171 0.54 -1.08 19.67
CA ILE A 171 0.66 -1.34 21.12
C ILE A 171 0.01 -0.21 21.92
N ILE A 172 0.32 1.05 21.59
CA ILE A 172 -0.26 2.22 22.27
C ILE A 172 -1.79 2.22 22.11
N LEU A 173 -2.29 2.00 20.89
CA LEU A 173 -3.73 1.90 20.63
C LEU A 173 -4.37 0.73 21.38
N SER A 174 -3.72 -0.44 21.41
CA SER A 174 -4.21 -1.59 22.17
C SER A 174 -4.34 -1.25 23.66
N ILE A 175 -3.31 -0.64 24.28
CA ILE A 175 -3.34 -0.22 25.69
C ILE A 175 -4.47 0.78 25.96
N ILE A 176 -4.72 1.73 25.05
CA ILE A 176 -5.82 2.70 25.16
C ILE A 176 -7.20 2.01 25.07
N PHE A 177 -7.33 0.99 24.21
CA PHE A 177 -8.58 0.25 24.00
C PHE A 177 -8.76 -0.97 24.90
N ILE A 178 -7.80 -1.31 25.78
CA ILE A 178 -8.01 -2.31 26.84
C ILE A 178 -9.27 -1.91 27.63
N PRO A 179 -10.31 -2.77 27.68
CA PRO A 179 -11.49 -2.47 28.46
C PRO A 179 -11.11 -2.45 29.93
N LYS A 180 -11.08 -1.24 30.53
CA LYS A 180 -10.90 -1.06 31.97
C LYS A 180 -11.99 -1.86 32.69
N SER A 181 -11.62 -3.04 33.17
CA SER A 181 -12.51 -3.93 33.92
C SER A 181 -13.19 -3.12 35.01
N LYS A 182 -14.54 -3.13 35.01
CA LYS A 182 -15.32 -2.47 36.06
C LYS A 182 -14.91 -3.12 37.38
N LYS A 183 -14.09 -2.43 38.18
CA LYS A 183 -13.76 -2.83 39.56
C LYS A 183 -15.08 -3.22 40.24
N LYS A 184 -15.26 -4.51 40.56
CA LYS A 184 -16.43 -4.99 41.29
C LYS A 184 -16.54 -4.14 42.56
N LYS A 185 -17.66 -3.43 42.72
CA LYS A 185 -18.00 -2.78 44.00
C LYS A 185 -18.37 -3.89 45.00
N THR A 186 -17.37 -4.55 45.56
CA THR A 186 -17.54 -5.44 46.71
C THR A 186 -17.72 -4.59 47.96
N ASN A 187 -18.91 -3.97 48.13
CA ASN A 187 -19.38 -3.57 49.45
C ASN A 187 -20.87 -3.20 49.51
N LYS A 188 -21.50 -3.53 50.66
CA LYS A 188 -22.86 -3.20 51.14
C LYS A 188 -24.08 -3.93 50.53
N LYS A 189 -24.42 -5.07 51.16
CA LYS A 189 -25.75 -5.65 51.49
C LYS A 189 -25.48 -7.11 51.93
N SER A 190 -25.71 -7.62 53.14
CA SER A 190 -26.37 -7.18 54.38
C SER A 190 -25.65 -7.93 55.55
N LYS A 191 -25.76 -7.69 56.86
CA LYS A 191 -26.37 -6.65 57.73
C LYS A 191 -27.82 -6.21 57.46
N LYS A 192 -28.71 -7.21 57.48
CA LYS A 192 -30.11 -7.21 57.96
C LYS A 192 -30.74 -8.56 57.60
N SER A 193 -30.51 -9.53 58.47
CA SER A 193 -31.37 -10.67 58.81
C SER A 193 -30.82 -11.27 60.10
#